data_AF-A0A0N0AE37-F1
#
_entry.id   AF-A0A0N0AE37-F1
#
_cell.length_a   1.000
_cell.length_b   1.000
_cell.length_c   1.000
_cell.angle_alpha   90.00
_cell.angle_beta   90.00
_cell.angle_gamma   90.00
#
_symmetry.space_group_name_H-M   'P 1'
#
loop_
_entity.id
_entity.type
_entity.pdbx_description
1 polymer ?
#
loop_
_entity_poly.entity_id
_entity_poly.type
_entity_poly.pdbx_seq_one_letter_code
_entity_poly.pdbx_strand_id
1 'polypeptide(L)'
;MDSTPDRTEGIDVPPPHEAYADAPDLRREMHQVLALEAERDGRRAGPGTGPPADARTAERVRLLRRAALMDRLASAAPGPGPVAAAVETAGQLVLHDRRHPDLVAGPRHPDTVTLARSRLYVRQEYAAWTAAGRPGT
;
A
#
# COMPACT_ATOMS: atom_id res chain seq x y z
N MET A 1 13.14 21.12 -36.86
CA MET A 1 13.12 21.00 -35.38
C MET A 1 12.24 19.80 -35.10
N ASP A 2 12.88 18.68 -34.80
CA ASP A 2 12.24 17.38 -34.66
C ASP A 2 11.76 17.26 -33.21
N SER A 3 10.46 17.41 -33.00
CA SER A 3 9.83 17.24 -31.69
C SER A 3 9.60 15.75 -31.49
N THR A 4 10.58 15.05 -30.90
CA THR A 4 10.31 13.75 -30.28
C THR A 4 9.26 13.97 -29.19
N PRO A 5 8.07 13.34 -29.28
CA PRO A 5 7.19 13.31 -28.13
C PRO A 5 7.92 12.48 -27.08
N ASP A 6 8.24 13.11 -25.96
CA ASP A 6 8.61 12.44 -24.72
C ASP A 6 7.40 11.59 -24.33
N ARG A 7 7.31 10.39 -24.93
CA ARG A 7 6.42 9.32 -24.52
C ARG A 7 7.00 8.84 -23.20
N THR A 8 6.80 9.66 -22.17
CA THR A 8 6.82 9.18 -20.80
C THR A 8 5.78 8.08 -20.80
N GLU A 9 6.25 6.84 -20.88
CA GLU A 9 5.45 5.63 -20.76
C GLU A 9 4.36 5.91 -19.75
N GLY A 10 3.13 5.99 -20.26
CA GLY A 10 1.94 6.27 -19.46
C GLY A 10 2.02 5.35 -18.26
N ILE A 11 2.13 5.95 -17.08
CA ILE A 11 2.20 5.20 -15.85
C ILE A 11 0.85 4.47 -15.75
N ASP A 12 0.86 3.22 -16.19
CA ASP A 12 -0.21 2.21 -16.15
C ASP A 12 -0.57 1.83 -14.70
N VAL A 13 -0.77 2.84 -13.85
CA VAL A 13 -1.23 2.72 -12.47
C VAL A 13 -2.49 3.55 -12.35
N PRO A 14 -3.56 2.99 -11.77
CA PRO A 14 -4.80 3.73 -11.60
C PRO A 14 -4.59 5.02 -10.79
N PRO A 15 -5.25 6.13 -11.16
CA PRO A 15 -5.31 7.32 -10.31
C PRO A 15 -5.92 6.97 -8.94
N PRO A 16 -5.70 7.80 -7.89
CA PRO A 16 -6.15 7.48 -6.53
C PRO A 16 -7.64 7.11 -6.42
N HIS A 17 -8.51 7.79 -7.15
CA HIS A 17 -9.95 7.56 -7.08
C HIS A 17 -10.36 6.19 -7.65
N GLU A 18 -9.64 5.69 -8.65
CA GLU A 18 -9.85 4.33 -9.20
C GLU A 18 -9.18 3.29 -8.30
N ALA A 19 -7.94 3.53 -7.86
CA ALA A 19 -7.17 2.60 -7.04
C ALA A 19 -7.85 2.29 -5.69
N TYR A 20 -8.61 3.24 -5.16
CA TYR A 20 -9.27 3.15 -3.86
C TYR A 20 -10.80 3.15 -3.96
N ALA A 21 -11.36 2.83 -5.12
CA ALA A 21 -12.81 2.80 -5.32
C ALA A 21 -13.53 1.87 -4.34
N ASP A 22 -12.91 0.71 -4.06
CA ASP A 22 -13.45 -0.32 -3.14
C ASP A 22 -12.91 -0.18 -1.70
N ALA A 23 -12.19 0.89 -1.40
CA ALA A 23 -11.62 1.07 -0.07
C ALA A 23 -12.71 1.46 0.94
N PRO A 24 -12.64 0.98 2.20
CA PRO A 24 -13.52 1.43 3.27
C PRO A 24 -13.46 2.94 3.47
N ASP A 25 -14.48 3.50 4.12
CA ASP A 25 -14.45 4.90 4.53
C ASP A 25 -13.20 5.21 5.38
N LEU A 26 -12.67 6.42 5.25
CA LEU A 26 -11.39 6.82 5.88
C LEU A 26 -11.38 6.60 7.40
N ARG A 27 -12.51 6.84 8.08
CA ARG A 27 -12.60 6.70 9.54
C ARG A 27 -12.52 5.22 9.93
N ARG A 28 -13.28 4.35 9.26
CA ARG A 28 -13.24 2.91 9.47
C ARG A 28 -11.87 2.32 9.15
N GLU A 29 -11.27 2.68 8.01
CA GLU A 29 -9.94 2.19 7.63
C GLU A 29 -8.90 2.59 8.68
N MET A 30 -8.96 3.83 9.18
CA MET A 30 -8.06 4.29 10.26
C MET A 30 -8.20 3.45 11.54
N HIS A 31 -9.42 3.15 11.97
CA HIS A 31 -9.64 2.27 13.13
C HIS A 31 -9.10 0.84 12.89
N GLN A 32 -9.27 0.30 11.69
CA GLN A 32 -8.79 -1.04 11.34
C GLN A 32 -7.26 -1.11 11.29
N VAL A 33 -6.61 -0.11 10.70
CA VAL A 33 -5.14 -0.02 10.68
C VAL A 33 -4.58 0.10 12.10
N LEU A 34 -5.19 0.93 12.95
CA LEU A 34 -4.78 1.06 14.36
C LEU A 34 -4.94 -0.26 15.14
N ALA A 35 -5.99 -1.03 14.86
CA ALA A 35 -6.18 -2.35 15.47
C ALA A 35 -5.08 -3.34 15.05
N LEU A 36 -4.75 -3.40 13.75
CA LEU A 36 -3.67 -4.24 13.23
C LEU A 36 -2.30 -3.86 13.80
N GLU A 37 -2.04 -2.56 13.97
CA GLU A 37 -0.80 -2.08 14.61
C GLU A 37 -0.73 -2.48 16.09
N ALA A 38 -1.84 -2.37 16.84
CA ALA A 38 -1.88 -2.78 18.23
C ALA A 38 -1.69 -4.31 18.43
N GLU A 39 -2.23 -5.12 17.52
CA GLU A 39 -2.03 -6.58 17.53
C GLU A 39 -0.56 -6.95 17.30
N ARG A 40 0.08 -6.32 16.31
CA ARG A 40 1.51 -6.51 16.02
C ARG A 40 2.41 -6.12 17.19
N ASP A 41 2.09 -5.04 17.89
CA ASP A 41 2.83 -4.57 19.06
C ASP A 41 2.65 -5.49 20.30
N GLY A 42 1.88 -6.59 20.17
CA GLY A 42 1.58 -7.49 21.28
C GLY A 42 0.60 -6.91 22.29
N ARG A 43 0.05 -5.73 22.04
CA ARG A 43 -0.88 -5.02 22.95
C ARG A 43 -2.28 -5.66 23.01
N ARG A 44 -2.52 -6.71 22.21
CA ARG A 44 -3.77 -7.49 22.15
C ARG A 44 -3.57 -9.01 22.29
N ALA A 45 -2.45 -9.48 22.83
CA ALA A 45 -2.09 -10.90 22.82
C ALA A 45 -3.12 -11.81 23.54
N GLY A 46 -3.93 -12.53 22.76
CA GLY A 46 -4.43 -13.86 23.11
C GLY A 46 -3.45 -14.94 22.64
N PRO A 47 -3.48 -16.16 23.20
CA PRO A 47 -2.52 -17.21 22.87
C PRO A 47 -2.80 -17.77 21.47
N GLY A 48 -2.02 -17.33 20.47
CA GLY A 48 -2.12 -17.79 19.08
C GLY A 48 -0.94 -18.67 18.68
N THR A 49 -1.21 -19.94 18.43
CA THR A 49 -0.26 -20.98 18.01
C THR A 49 0.12 -20.83 16.53
N GLY A 50 1.41 -20.54 16.23
CA GLY A 50 2.10 -20.94 14.97
C GLY A 50 2.73 -19.83 14.08
N PRO A 51 3.98 -19.98 13.59
CA PRO A 51 4.52 -19.22 12.42
C PRO A 51 4.80 -20.17 11.20
N PRO A 52 5.09 -19.76 9.91
CA PRO A 52 5.38 -18.43 9.32
C PRO A 52 4.93 -18.20 7.82
N ALA A 53 3.68 -18.48 7.42
CA ALA A 53 3.11 -17.98 6.14
C ALA A 53 2.09 -16.86 6.39
N ASP A 54 1.28 -17.05 7.42
CA ASP A 54 0.24 -16.11 7.82
C ASP A 54 0.82 -14.82 8.41
N ALA A 55 1.89 -14.89 9.21
CA ALA A 55 2.52 -13.70 9.80
C ALA A 55 3.12 -12.73 8.77
N ARG A 56 3.76 -13.26 7.71
CA ARG A 56 4.30 -12.43 6.62
C ARG A 56 3.19 -11.82 5.79
N THR A 57 2.17 -12.62 5.47
CA THR A 57 0.99 -12.16 4.73
C THR A 57 0.22 -11.10 5.53
N ALA A 58 0.03 -11.30 6.83
CA ALA A 58 -0.62 -10.35 7.74
C ALA A 58 0.16 -9.05 7.87
N GLU A 59 1.49 -9.13 8.06
CA GLU A 59 2.35 -7.94 8.07
C GLU A 59 2.28 -7.18 6.75
N ARG A 60 2.29 -7.90 5.62
CA ARG A 60 2.14 -7.27 4.30
C ARG A 60 0.78 -6.58 4.15
N VAL A 61 -0.31 -7.24 4.50
CA VAL A 61 -1.66 -6.63 4.47
C VAL A 61 -1.70 -5.39 5.34
N ARG A 62 -1.13 -5.42 6.54
CA ARG A 62 -1.02 -4.25 7.43
C ARG A 62 -0.26 -3.11 6.76
N LEU A 63 0.92 -3.38 6.19
CA LEU A 63 1.73 -2.38 5.50
C LEU A 63 1.00 -1.78 4.29
N LEU A 64 0.34 -2.62 3.48
CA LEU A 64 -0.44 -2.18 2.32
C LEU A 64 -1.59 -1.27 2.73
N ARG A 65 -2.38 -1.66 3.74
CA ARG A 65 -3.51 -0.87 4.25
C ARG A 65 -3.05 0.44 4.86
N ARG A 66 -1.97 0.43 5.64
CA ARG A 66 -1.35 1.65 6.19
C ARG A 66 -0.89 2.60 5.10
N ALA A 67 -0.15 2.09 4.11
CA ALA A 67 0.36 2.91 3.01
C ALA A 67 -0.77 3.48 2.16
N ALA A 68 -1.82 2.70 1.88
CA ALA A 68 -3.01 3.16 1.16
C ALA A 68 -3.77 4.24 1.94
N LEU A 69 -3.95 4.08 3.26
CA LEU A 69 -4.56 5.09 4.12
C LEU A 69 -3.78 6.43 4.05
N MET A 70 -2.45 6.37 4.15
CA MET A 70 -1.64 7.58 4.09
C MET A 70 -1.64 8.22 2.70
N ASP A 71 -1.63 7.44 1.62
CA ASP A 71 -1.77 7.99 0.25
C ASP A 71 -3.13 8.67 0.04
N ARG A 72 -4.21 8.10 0.59
CA ARG A 72 -5.56 8.69 0.55
C ARG A 72 -5.62 10.00 1.33
N LEU A 73 -5.07 10.04 2.54
CA LEU A 73 -4.99 11.27 3.34
C LEU A 73 -4.18 12.36 2.64
N ALA A 74 -3.02 12.00 2.08
CA ALA A 74 -2.18 12.93 1.31
C ALA A 74 -2.86 13.41 0.02
N SER A 75 -3.76 12.63 -0.57
CA SER A 75 -4.54 13.02 -1.76
C SER A 75 -5.73 13.91 -1.40
N ALA A 76 -6.38 13.68 -0.26
CA ALA A 76 -7.54 14.46 0.20
C ALA A 76 -7.14 15.84 0.74
N ALA A 77 -6.02 15.93 1.47
CA ALA A 77 -5.51 17.16 2.05
C ALA A 77 -3.98 17.23 1.83
N PRO A 78 -3.54 17.61 0.62
CA PRO A 78 -2.12 17.64 0.28
C PRO A 78 -1.39 18.68 1.11
N GLY A 79 -0.31 18.24 1.76
CA GLY A 79 0.62 19.09 2.50
C GLY A 79 1.95 18.35 2.71
N PRO A 80 3.04 19.06 3.06
CA PRO A 80 4.36 18.45 3.20
C PRO A 80 4.38 17.27 4.16
N GLY A 81 3.69 17.38 5.31
CA GLY A 81 3.58 16.32 6.32
C GLY A 81 2.87 15.07 5.79
N PRO A 82 1.58 15.16 5.36
CA PRO A 82 0.85 14.03 4.79
C PRO A 82 1.57 13.36 3.62
N VAL A 83 2.17 14.14 2.72
CA VAL A 83 2.91 13.59 1.57
C VAL A 83 4.16 12.84 2.02
N ALA A 84 4.95 13.40 2.93
CA ALA A 84 6.14 12.73 3.46
C ALA A 84 5.78 11.40 4.16
N ALA A 85 4.72 11.39 4.97
CA ALA A 85 4.28 10.19 5.67
C ALA A 85 3.72 9.11 4.71
N ALA A 86 3.05 9.53 3.62
CA ALA A 86 2.64 8.61 2.56
C ALA A 86 3.84 8.00 1.82
N VAL A 87 4.88 8.79 1.53
CA VAL A 87 6.11 8.29 0.90
C VAL A 87 6.84 7.32 1.82
N GLU A 88 6.94 7.62 3.12
CA GLU A 88 7.62 6.78 4.10
C GLU A 88 6.92 5.41 4.24
N THR A 89 5.61 5.42 4.47
CA THR A 89 4.82 4.18 4.62
C THR A 89 4.80 3.36 3.33
N ALA A 90 4.73 4.01 2.17
CA ALA A 90 4.89 3.34 0.87
C ALA A 90 6.28 2.71 0.71
N GLY A 91 7.33 3.39 1.17
CA GLY A 91 8.69 2.85 1.20
C GLY A 91 8.83 1.60 2.07
N GLN A 92 8.17 1.56 3.22
CA GLN A 92 8.13 0.38 4.09
C GLN A 92 7.51 -0.84 3.40
N LEU A 93 6.40 -0.64 2.67
CA LEU A 93 5.78 -1.69 1.85
C LEU A 93 6.74 -2.18 0.76
N VAL A 94 7.33 -1.27 -0.02
CA VAL A 94 8.30 -1.62 -1.08
C VAL A 94 9.44 -2.46 -0.52
N LEU A 95 10.05 -2.05 0.60
CA LEU A 95 11.16 -2.79 1.22
C LEU A 95 10.74 -4.15 1.78
N HIS A 96 9.50 -4.29 2.24
CA HIS A 96 8.95 -5.59 2.63
C HIS A 96 8.79 -6.49 1.40
N ASP A 97 8.20 -5.97 0.33
CA ASP A 97 7.91 -6.74 -0.88
C ASP A 97 9.18 -7.13 -1.65
N ARG A 98 10.25 -6.33 -1.62
CA ARG A 98 11.55 -6.76 -2.16
C ARG A 98 12.12 -7.99 -1.46
N ARG A 99 11.82 -8.16 -0.17
CA ARG A 99 12.24 -9.33 0.61
C ARG A 99 11.30 -10.51 0.44
N HIS A 100 10.08 -10.26 -0.03
CA HIS A 100 8.99 -11.23 -0.16
C HIS A 100 8.22 -11.03 -1.48
N PRO A 101 8.89 -11.18 -2.64
CA PRO A 101 8.29 -10.88 -3.94
C PRO A 101 7.11 -11.81 -4.28
N ASP A 102 7.03 -12.97 -3.63
CA ASP A 102 5.92 -13.93 -3.75
C ASP A 102 4.57 -13.41 -3.24
N LEU A 103 4.56 -12.32 -2.47
CA LEU A 103 3.36 -11.75 -1.87
C LEU A 103 2.77 -10.56 -2.64
N VAL A 104 3.47 -10.10 -3.68
CA VAL A 104 3.08 -8.96 -4.54
C VAL A 104 1.87 -9.35 -5.40
N ALA A 105 0.92 -8.43 -5.56
CA ALA A 105 -0.31 -8.66 -6.32
C ALA A 105 -0.35 -7.91 -7.66
N GLY A 106 0.30 -6.74 -7.73
CA GLY A 106 0.26 -5.87 -8.90
C GLY A 106 1.33 -6.18 -9.95
N PRO A 107 1.18 -5.61 -11.16
CA PRO A 107 2.00 -5.94 -12.32
C PRO A 107 3.46 -5.45 -12.24
N ARG A 108 3.75 -4.40 -11.47
CA ARG A 108 5.12 -3.88 -11.32
C ARG A 108 5.84 -4.52 -10.15
N HIS A 109 7.05 -5.00 -10.42
CA HIS A 109 7.91 -5.57 -9.40
C HIS A 109 8.45 -4.49 -8.46
N PRO A 110 8.56 -4.74 -7.14
CA PRO A 110 9.07 -3.76 -6.17
C PRO A 110 10.53 -3.32 -6.42
N ASP A 111 11.33 -4.14 -7.11
CA ASP A 111 12.72 -3.78 -7.47
C ASP A 111 12.81 -2.71 -8.56
N THR A 112 11.80 -2.60 -9.41
CA THR A 112 11.79 -1.59 -10.49
C THR A 112 11.26 -0.23 -10.00
N VAL A 113 10.78 -0.16 -8.76
CA VAL A 113 10.16 1.04 -8.18
C VAL A 113 11.20 1.87 -7.44
N THR A 114 11.40 3.11 -7.88
CA THR A 114 12.17 4.09 -7.10
C THR A 114 11.34 4.61 -5.92
N LEU A 115 11.99 5.04 -4.84
CA LEU A 115 11.28 5.60 -3.67
C LEU A 115 10.41 6.82 -4.04
N ALA A 116 10.82 7.62 -5.02
CA ALA A 116 10.04 8.74 -5.54
C ALA A 116 8.70 8.31 -6.19
N ARG A 117 8.60 7.05 -6.62
CA ARG A 117 7.39 6.46 -7.23
C ARG A 117 6.66 5.47 -6.31
N SER A 118 7.04 5.40 -5.02
CA SER A 118 6.48 4.43 -4.07
C SER A 118 4.97 4.54 -3.91
N ARG A 119 4.40 5.76 -3.99
CA ARG A 119 2.95 5.98 -3.92
C ARG A 119 2.19 5.34 -5.08
N LEU A 120 2.77 5.35 -6.28
CA LEU A 120 2.18 4.68 -7.45
C LEU A 120 2.21 3.16 -7.30
N TYR A 121 3.28 2.63 -6.69
CA TYR A 121 3.35 1.22 -6.35
C TYR A 121 2.24 0.81 -5.37
N VAL A 122 1.98 1.61 -4.32
CA VAL A 122 0.87 1.33 -3.38
C VAL A 122 -0.48 1.24 -4.11
N ARG A 123 -0.74 2.12 -5.08
CA ARG A 123 -2.02 2.13 -5.81
C ARG A 123 -2.24 0.88 -6.65
N GLN A 124 -1.23 0.40 -7.38
CA GLN A 124 -1.39 -0.87 -8.11
C GLN A 124 -1.57 -2.06 -7.17
N GLU A 125 -0.84 -2.08 -6.06
CA GLU A 125 -0.88 -3.21 -5.14
C GLU A 125 -2.23 -3.27 -4.47
N TYR A 126 -2.77 -2.11 -4.07
CA TYR A 126 -4.08 -2.03 -3.46
C TYR A 126 -5.18 -2.45 -4.44
N ALA A 127 -5.17 -1.90 -5.66
CA ALA A 127 -6.15 -2.22 -6.68
C ALA A 127 -6.13 -3.72 -7.06
N ALA A 128 -4.94 -4.31 -7.22
CA ALA A 128 -4.81 -5.73 -7.51
C ALA A 128 -5.24 -6.61 -6.32
N TRP A 129 -4.90 -6.19 -5.10
CA TRP A 129 -5.28 -6.88 -3.87
C TRP A 129 -6.80 -6.91 -3.67
N THR A 130 -7.50 -5.79 -3.90
CA THR A 130 -8.97 -5.73 -3.82
C THR A 130 -9.63 -6.50 -4.96
N ALA A 131 -9.13 -6.39 -6.19
CA ALA A 131 -9.64 -7.14 -7.35
C ALA A 131 -9.56 -8.67 -7.15
N ALA A 132 -8.59 -9.15 -6.37
CA ALA A 132 -8.47 -10.56 -5.99
C ALA A 132 -9.48 -11.01 -4.90
N GLY A 133 -10.46 -10.17 -4.54
CA GLY A 133 -11.48 -10.47 -3.54
C GLY A 133 -10.96 -10.49 -2.11
N ARG A 134 -9.77 -9.92 -1.84
CA ARG A 134 -9.26 -9.79 -0.47
C ARG A 134 -9.94 -8.59 0.18
N PRO A 135 -10.71 -8.80 1.26
CA PRO A 135 -11.75 -7.86 1.64
C PRO A 135 -11.17 -6.59 2.27
N GLY A 136 -11.54 -5.45 1.68
CA GLY A 136 -11.78 -4.21 2.40
C GLY A 136 -13.12 -4.30 3.13
N THR A 137 -13.27 -5.21 4.09
CA THR A 137 -14.39 -5.18 5.06
C THR A 137 -13.87 -4.69 6.39
#